data_AF-A0A417Y317-F1
#
_entry.id   AF-A0A417Y317-F1
#
_cell.length_a   1.000
_cell.length_b   1.000
_cell.length_c   1.000
_cell.angle_alpha   90.00
_cell.angle_beta   90.00
_cell.angle_gamma   90.00
#
_symmetry.space_group_name_H-M   'P 1'
#
loop_
_entity.id
_entity.type
_entity.pdbx_description
1 polymer ?
#
loop_
_entity_poly.entity_id
_entity_poly.type
_entity_poly.pdbx_seq_one_letter_code
_entity_poly.pdbx_strand_id
1 'polypeptide(L)'
;MGWGGFTGTVTMGAKRSPQTVPEAYVMQPFRVTMKYHDRTFKGVDLEVGYDELEATTREEPEFEMSDEVLRLFGALGLPAPAPVRVQPLHHQIAQKIHACTAPRSDRAHDLVDLQLIAPMTASNLVAATTRRLFTFRAEHEWPPMLSPGVDWGPLYSEAADGLDVLPSVVDAVAWLNDYVARLDALSG
;
A
#
# COMPACT_ATOMS: atom_id res chain seq x y z
N MET A 1 22.24 -16.79 3.04
CA MET A 1 21.63 -17.84 2.19
C MET A 1 21.07 -17.17 0.94
N GLY A 2 21.16 -17.83 -0.20
CA GLY A 2 20.66 -17.34 -1.50
C GLY A 2 19.52 -18.21 -2.04
N TRP A 3 18.97 -17.86 -3.20
CA TRP A 3 17.92 -18.62 -3.87
C TRP A 3 18.16 -18.60 -5.38
N GLY A 4 18.11 -19.75 -6.06
CA GLY A 4 18.18 -19.81 -7.53
C GLY A 4 19.39 -19.14 -8.18
N GLY A 5 20.57 -19.17 -7.53
CA GLY A 5 21.78 -18.46 -7.99
C GLY A 5 21.86 -16.98 -7.59
N PHE A 6 20.81 -16.45 -6.98
CA PHE A 6 20.79 -15.11 -6.40
C PHE A 6 21.32 -15.10 -4.96
N THR A 7 22.06 -14.05 -4.62
CA THR A 7 22.43 -13.70 -3.25
C THR A 7 22.11 -12.23 -2.98
N GLY A 8 21.93 -11.85 -1.72
CA GLY A 8 21.58 -10.50 -1.34
C GLY A 8 22.35 -10.01 -0.12
N THR A 9 22.69 -8.73 -0.11
CA THR A 9 23.20 -8.02 1.07
C THR A 9 22.27 -6.86 1.40
N VAL A 10 22.00 -6.66 2.69
CA VAL A 10 21.10 -5.63 3.18
C VAL A 10 21.90 -4.55 3.89
N THR A 11 21.61 -3.29 3.57
CA THR A 11 22.18 -2.12 4.26
C THR A 11 21.06 -1.19 4.69
N MET A 12 21.16 -0.59 5.88
CA MET A 12 20.18 0.41 6.33
C MET A 12 20.25 1.65 5.43
N GLY A 13 19.10 2.11 4.95
CA GLY A 13 18.95 3.35 4.19
C GLY A 13 18.90 4.59 5.10
N ALA A 14 18.88 5.77 4.49
CA ALA A 14 18.70 7.01 5.22
C ALA A 14 17.27 7.12 5.75
N LYS A 15 17.08 7.13 7.08
CA LYS A 15 15.76 7.35 7.70
C LYS A 15 15.26 8.75 7.34
N ARG A 16 14.06 8.85 6.76
CA ARG A 16 13.28 10.07 6.72
C ARG A 16 12.24 9.97 7.81
N SER A 17 12.49 10.59 8.97
CA SER A 17 11.49 10.69 10.03
C SER A 17 10.64 11.95 9.79
N PRO A 18 9.32 11.84 9.52
CA PRO A 18 8.43 12.99 9.63
C PRO A 18 8.38 13.43 11.10
N GLN A 19 8.38 14.74 11.36
CA GLN A 19 8.42 15.28 12.73
C GLN A 19 7.20 14.91 13.59
N THR A 20 6.12 14.43 12.97
CA THR A 20 4.80 14.22 13.59
C THR A 20 4.46 12.76 13.86
N VAL A 21 5.27 11.81 13.42
CA VAL A 21 4.98 10.36 13.57
C VAL A 21 5.83 9.80 14.72
N PRO A 22 5.24 9.10 15.72
CA PRO A 22 6.02 8.43 16.75
C PRO A 22 7.05 7.48 16.12
N GLU A 23 8.26 7.43 16.68
CA GLU A 23 9.39 6.69 16.08
C GLU A 23 9.08 5.23 15.74
N ALA A 24 8.17 4.60 16.50
CA ALA A 24 7.70 3.23 16.29
C ALA A 24 6.96 3.01 14.96
N TYR A 25 6.38 4.05 14.35
CA TYR A 25 5.60 3.98 13.11
C TYR A 25 6.37 4.53 11.89
N VAL A 26 7.61 4.97 12.07
CA VAL A 26 8.45 5.44 10.96
C VAL A 26 8.93 4.22 10.16
N MET A 27 8.60 4.19 8.87
CA MET A 27 9.10 3.19 7.94
C MET A 27 10.62 3.10 8.03
N GLN A 28 11.14 1.88 8.18
CA GLN A 28 12.58 1.63 8.25
C GLN A 28 13.10 1.32 6.84
N PRO A 29 13.86 2.23 6.21
CA PRO A 29 14.36 2.00 4.87
C PRO A 29 15.60 1.12 4.91
N PHE A 30 15.68 0.20 3.96
CA PHE A 30 16.81 -0.67 3.69
C PHE A 30 17.06 -0.68 2.19
N ARG A 31 18.30 -0.95 1.81
CA ARG A 31 18.66 -1.26 0.43
C ARG A 31 19.14 -2.70 0.35
N VAL A 32 18.49 -3.48 -0.49
CA VAL A 32 18.84 -4.87 -0.78
C VAL A 32 19.59 -4.89 -2.10
N THR A 33 20.89 -5.18 -2.06
CA THR A 33 21.70 -5.36 -3.28
C THR A 33 21.78 -6.84 -3.61
N MET A 34 21.20 -7.20 -4.76
CA MET A 34 21.17 -8.56 -5.27
C MET A 34 22.31 -8.81 -6.25
N LYS A 35 22.91 -9.98 -6.16
CA LYS A 35 23.84 -10.56 -7.15
C LYS A 35 23.23 -11.81 -7.75
N TYR A 36 23.60 -12.11 -8.99
CA TYR A 36 23.34 -13.39 -9.66
C TYR A 36 24.67 -13.98 -10.12
N HIS A 37 25.00 -15.20 -9.68
CA HIS A 37 26.32 -15.82 -9.90
C HIS A 37 27.48 -14.84 -9.64
N ASP A 38 27.47 -14.24 -8.44
CA ASP A 38 28.47 -13.30 -7.92
C ASP A 38 28.62 -11.95 -8.66
N ARG A 39 27.85 -11.72 -9.73
CA ARG A 39 27.79 -10.43 -10.42
C ARG A 39 26.63 -9.59 -9.92
N THR A 40 26.85 -8.30 -9.74
CA THR A 40 25.79 -7.36 -9.35
C THR A 40 24.65 -7.39 -10.36
N PHE A 41 23.43 -7.62 -9.87
CA PHE A 41 22.23 -7.69 -10.68
C PHE A 41 21.39 -6.43 -10.51
N LYS A 42 20.85 -6.18 -9.31
CA LYS A 42 19.97 -5.04 -9.04
C LYS A 42 19.98 -4.66 -7.56
N GLY A 43 19.83 -3.37 -7.27
CA GLY A 43 19.47 -2.86 -5.95
C GLY A 43 17.97 -2.58 -5.87
N VAL A 44 17.32 -2.99 -4.78
CA VAL A 44 15.91 -2.72 -4.48
C VAL A 44 15.83 -2.01 -3.14
N ASP A 45 15.04 -0.94 -3.08
CA ASP A 45 14.73 -0.26 -1.83
C ASP A 45 13.58 -1.01 -1.14
N LEU A 46 13.76 -1.29 0.15
CA LEU A 46 12.84 -2.05 0.98
C LEU A 46 12.48 -1.18 2.18
N GLU A 47 11.20 -0.95 2.40
CA GLU A 47 10.72 -0.27 3.60
C GLU A 47 9.99 -1.27 4.51
N VAL A 48 10.36 -1.28 5.79
CA VAL A 48 9.71 -2.12 6.80
C VAL A 48 8.89 -1.24 7.73
N GLY A 49 7.58 -1.44 7.72
CA GLY A 49 6.63 -0.74 8.58
C GLY A 49 6.35 -1.49 9.88
N TYR A 50 5.70 -0.79 10.80
CA TYR A 50 5.12 -1.39 11.99
C TYR A 50 3.90 -2.26 11.62
N ASP A 51 3.69 -3.37 12.31
CA ASP A 51 2.52 -4.23 12.12
C ASP A 51 1.27 -3.60 12.75
N GLU A 52 0.72 -2.60 12.06
CA GLU A 52 -0.48 -1.89 12.51
C GLU A 52 -1.65 -2.85 12.66
N LEU A 53 -2.37 -2.69 13.78
CA LEU A 53 -3.50 -3.55 14.16
C LEU A 53 -3.16 -5.05 14.27
N GLU A 54 -1.87 -5.40 14.31
CA GLU A 54 -1.36 -6.76 14.33
C GLU A 54 -1.81 -7.59 13.10
N ALA A 55 -1.96 -6.94 11.95
CA ALA A 55 -2.44 -7.54 10.71
C ALA A 55 -1.61 -8.78 10.29
N THR A 56 -0.29 -8.78 10.53
CA THR A 56 0.57 -9.92 10.15
C THR A 56 0.50 -11.11 11.09
N THR A 57 -0.11 -10.96 12.26
CA THR A 57 -0.20 -12.04 13.27
C THR A 57 -1.61 -12.46 13.62
N ARG A 58 -2.61 -11.57 13.46
CA ARG A 58 -4.01 -11.82 13.80
C ARG A 58 -4.91 -12.11 12.62
N GLU A 59 -4.46 -11.86 11.40
CA GLU A 59 -5.21 -12.15 10.18
C GLU A 59 -4.69 -13.43 9.52
N GLU A 60 -5.59 -14.15 8.86
CA GLU A 60 -5.22 -15.27 8.00
C GLU A 60 -4.25 -14.80 6.91
N PRO A 61 -3.18 -15.56 6.64
CA PRO A 61 -2.20 -15.16 5.64
C PRO A 61 -2.78 -15.27 4.23
N GLU A 62 -2.89 -14.15 3.54
CA GLU A 62 -3.16 -14.10 2.11
C GLU A 62 -1.85 -14.25 1.33
N PHE A 63 -1.86 -15.06 0.28
CA PHE A 63 -0.69 -15.32 -0.57
C PHE A 63 -1.01 -15.03 -2.02
N GLU A 64 -0.13 -14.26 -2.67
CA GLU A 64 -0.30 -13.86 -4.07
C GLU A 64 0.85 -14.38 -4.93
N MET A 65 0.51 -14.75 -6.16
CA MET A 65 1.46 -15.14 -7.19
C MET A 65 0.93 -14.74 -8.57
N SER A 66 1.75 -14.03 -9.33
CA SER A 66 1.42 -13.65 -10.70
C SER A 66 1.81 -14.75 -11.68
N ASP A 67 0.85 -15.17 -12.52
CA ASP A 67 1.12 -16.08 -13.63
C ASP A 67 2.20 -15.55 -14.59
N GLU A 68 2.29 -14.23 -14.75
CA GLU A 68 3.34 -13.61 -15.57
C GLU A 68 4.72 -13.82 -14.95
N VAL A 69 4.84 -13.66 -13.63
CA VAL A 69 6.08 -13.93 -12.89
C VAL A 69 6.47 -15.39 -13.05
N LEU A 70 5.53 -16.34 -12.91
CA LEU A 70 5.80 -17.76 -13.10
C LEU A 70 6.28 -18.06 -14.52
N ARG A 71 5.62 -17.49 -15.55
CA ARG A 71 6.04 -17.65 -16.95
C ARG A 71 7.43 -17.09 -17.21
N LEU A 72 7.73 -15.90 -16.67
CA LEU A 72 9.05 -15.28 -16.81
C LEU A 72 10.14 -16.15 -16.19
N PHE A 73 9.92 -16.67 -14.99
CA PHE A 73 10.89 -17.55 -14.32
C PHE A 73 11.12 -18.84 -15.11
N GLY A 74 10.06 -19.46 -15.61
CA GLY A 74 10.16 -20.62 -16.49
C GLY A 74 10.92 -20.33 -17.78
N ALA A 75 10.65 -19.20 -18.44
CA ALA A 75 11.35 -18.78 -19.66
C ALA A 75 12.85 -18.51 -19.44
N LEU A 76 13.22 -18.08 -18.23
CA LEU A 76 14.61 -17.86 -17.82
C LEU A 76 15.30 -19.14 -17.29
N GLY A 77 14.60 -20.26 -17.23
CA GLY A 77 15.11 -21.52 -16.68
C GLY A 77 15.32 -21.49 -15.16
N LEU A 78 14.67 -20.56 -14.46
CA LEU A 78 14.72 -20.44 -13.00
C LEU A 78 13.65 -21.34 -12.36
N PRO A 79 13.90 -21.89 -11.15
CA PRO A 79 12.87 -22.60 -10.38
C PRO A 79 11.66 -21.69 -10.12
N ALA A 80 10.46 -22.25 -10.09
CA ALA A 80 9.27 -21.47 -9.75
C ALA A 80 9.40 -20.84 -8.35
N PRO A 81 9.11 -19.53 -8.18
CA PRO A 81 9.12 -18.90 -6.88
C PRO A 81 7.91 -19.33 -6.05
N ALA A 82 8.05 -19.30 -4.73
CA ALA A 82 6.92 -19.48 -3.83
C ALA A 82 6.02 -18.23 -3.83
N PRO A 83 4.69 -18.37 -3.64
CA PRO A 83 3.78 -17.25 -3.42
C PRO A 83 4.25 -16.32 -2.31
N VAL A 84 4.00 -15.03 -2.47
CA VAL A 84 4.39 -14.00 -1.50
C VAL A 84 3.22 -13.75 -0.58
N ARG A 85 3.46 -13.75 0.73
CA ARG A 85 2.46 -13.32 1.71
C ARG A 85 2.21 -11.82 1.53
N VAL A 86 0.95 -11.44 1.36
CA VAL A 86 0.52 -10.05 1.22
C VAL A 86 -0.29 -9.61 2.44
N GLN A 87 -0.36 -8.29 2.65
CA GLN A 87 -1.24 -7.71 3.64
C GLN A 87 -2.69 -7.79 3.14
N PRO A 88 -3.67 -8.17 3.97
CA PRO A 88 -5.06 -8.22 3.54
C PRO A 88 -5.56 -6.88 2.96
N LEU A 89 -6.33 -6.95 1.88
CA LEU A 89 -6.75 -5.75 1.13
C LEU A 89 -7.50 -4.72 1.99
N HIS A 90 -8.32 -5.17 2.93
CA HIS A 90 -9.09 -4.28 3.78
C HIS A 90 -8.21 -3.43 4.72
N HIS A 91 -7.03 -3.93 5.12
CA HIS A 91 -6.02 -3.12 5.83
C HIS A 91 -5.33 -2.14 4.88
N GLN A 92 -4.97 -2.57 3.67
CA GLN A 92 -4.36 -1.68 2.66
C GLN A 92 -5.30 -0.50 2.33
N ILE A 93 -6.59 -0.78 2.13
CA ILE A 93 -7.61 0.24 1.90
C ILE A 93 -7.73 1.19 3.08
N ALA A 94 -7.83 0.67 4.31
CA ALA A 94 -7.91 1.49 5.51
C ALA A 94 -6.71 2.45 5.63
N GLN A 95 -5.50 1.95 5.38
CA GLN A 95 -4.26 2.74 5.42
C GLN A 95 -4.23 3.82 4.34
N LYS A 96 -4.66 3.49 3.12
CA LYS A 96 -4.75 4.44 2.00
C LYS A 96 -5.79 5.53 2.26
N ILE A 97 -6.99 5.17 2.74
CA ILE A 97 -8.02 6.14 3.14
C ILE A 97 -7.47 7.09 4.21
N HIS A 98 -6.84 6.56 5.25
CA HIS A 98 -6.25 7.39 6.30
C HIS A 98 -5.16 8.32 5.74
N ALA A 99 -4.26 7.79 4.91
CA ALA A 99 -3.11 8.54 4.42
C ALA A 99 -3.49 9.64 3.42
N CYS A 100 -4.44 9.38 2.51
CA CYS A 100 -4.88 10.37 1.53
C CYS A 100 -5.79 11.44 2.16
N THR A 101 -6.51 11.13 3.24
CA THR A 101 -7.37 12.09 3.96
C THR A 101 -6.67 12.87 5.06
N ALA A 102 -5.40 12.55 5.36
CA ALA A 102 -4.63 13.26 6.37
C ALA A 102 -4.45 14.74 5.99
N PRO A 103 -4.40 15.66 6.98
CA PRO A 103 -4.19 17.08 6.71
C PRO A 103 -2.90 17.35 5.92
N ARG A 104 -3.00 18.09 4.81
CA ARG A 104 -1.89 18.42 3.89
C ARG A 104 -1.25 17.20 3.20
N SER A 105 -2.02 16.13 2.99
CA SER A 105 -1.57 14.98 2.22
C SER A 105 -1.24 15.35 0.76
N ASP A 106 -0.19 14.74 0.23
CA ASP A 106 0.24 14.80 -1.18
C ASP A 106 -0.07 13.48 -1.92
N ARG A 107 -0.84 12.59 -1.30
CA ARG A 107 -1.03 11.20 -1.74
C ARG A 107 -2.19 11.05 -2.73
N ALA A 108 -2.20 11.86 -3.79
CA ALA A 108 -3.22 11.80 -4.83
C ALA A 108 -3.29 10.42 -5.53
N HIS A 109 -2.16 9.71 -5.64
CA HIS A 109 -2.08 8.37 -6.21
C HIS A 109 -2.87 7.32 -5.42
N ASP A 110 -3.08 7.50 -4.12
CA ASP A 110 -3.91 6.58 -3.33
C ASP A 110 -5.37 6.59 -3.81
N LEU A 111 -5.85 7.66 -4.45
CA LEU A 111 -7.18 7.67 -5.08
C LEU A 111 -7.30 6.67 -6.23
N VAL A 112 -6.22 6.48 -6.99
CA VAL A 112 -6.15 5.49 -8.07
C VAL A 112 -6.13 4.10 -7.47
N ASP A 113 -5.23 3.86 -6.52
CA ASP A 113 -5.09 2.56 -5.86
C ASP A 113 -6.40 2.12 -5.21
N LEU A 114 -7.08 3.03 -4.50
CA LEU A 114 -8.36 2.76 -3.84
C LEU A 114 -9.44 2.32 -4.83
N GLN A 115 -9.51 2.92 -6.02
CA GLN A 115 -10.48 2.52 -7.04
C GLN A 115 -10.20 1.09 -7.56
N LEU A 116 -8.93 0.70 -7.65
CA LEU A 116 -8.54 -0.64 -8.10
C LEU A 116 -8.82 -1.72 -7.05
N ILE A 117 -8.51 -1.45 -5.77
CA ILE A 117 -8.56 -2.48 -4.73
C ILE A 117 -9.87 -2.51 -3.94
N ALA A 118 -10.61 -1.40 -3.85
CA ALA A 118 -11.87 -1.37 -3.09
C ALA A 118 -12.92 -2.38 -3.59
N PRO A 119 -13.10 -2.62 -4.91
CA PRO A 119 -14.04 -3.62 -5.41
C PRO A 119 -13.66 -5.06 -5.07
N MET A 120 -12.41 -5.31 -4.68
CA MET A 120 -11.85 -6.65 -4.48
C MET A 120 -12.06 -7.19 -3.06
N THR A 121 -12.68 -6.43 -2.16
CA THR A 121 -12.88 -6.86 -0.77
C THR A 121 -14.24 -6.43 -0.22
N ALA A 122 -14.67 -7.08 0.86
CA ALA A 122 -15.97 -6.84 1.45
C ALA A 122 -16.01 -5.51 2.23
N SER A 123 -16.96 -4.64 1.92
CA SER A 123 -17.04 -3.29 2.51
C SER A 123 -17.24 -3.29 4.02
N ASN A 124 -17.85 -4.32 4.61
CA ASN A 124 -18.01 -4.45 6.06
C ASN A 124 -16.65 -4.68 6.76
N LEU A 125 -15.75 -5.46 6.17
CA LEU A 125 -14.38 -5.64 6.68
C LEU A 125 -13.60 -4.34 6.58
N VAL A 126 -13.70 -3.65 5.45
CA VAL A 126 -13.07 -2.33 5.26
C VAL A 126 -13.56 -1.34 6.31
N ALA A 127 -14.88 -1.24 6.53
CA ALA A 127 -15.46 -0.32 7.51
C ALA A 127 -14.93 -0.58 8.92
N ALA A 128 -14.97 -1.84 9.38
CA ALA A 128 -14.50 -2.23 10.70
C ALA A 128 -13.00 -1.92 10.88
N THR A 129 -12.17 -2.29 9.91
CA THR A 129 -10.71 -2.07 9.99
C THR A 129 -10.35 -0.59 9.88
N THR A 130 -11.05 0.18 9.04
CA THR A 130 -10.78 1.62 8.89
C THR A 130 -11.09 2.38 10.19
N ARG A 131 -12.23 2.10 10.85
CA ARG A 131 -12.53 2.71 12.17
C ARG A 131 -11.47 2.39 13.22
N ARG A 132 -11.04 1.12 13.28
CA ARG A 132 -9.97 0.68 14.19
C ARG A 132 -8.67 1.42 13.91
N LEU A 133 -8.30 1.57 12.63
CA LEU A 133 -7.07 2.24 12.22
C LEU A 133 -7.09 3.73 12.58
N PHE A 134 -8.19 4.43 12.31
CA PHE A 134 -8.34 5.85 12.68
C PHE A 134 -8.23 6.05 14.19
N THR A 135 -8.88 5.17 14.97
CA THR A 135 -8.76 5.19 16.45
C THR A 135 -7.32 4.91 16.89
N PHE A 136 -6.65 3.96 16.25
CA PHE A 136 -5.29 3.56 16.58
C PHE A 136 -4.26 4.67 16.28
N ARG A 137 -4.36 5.31 15.11
CA ARG A 137 -3.44 6.38 14.70
C ARG A 137 -3.74 7.71 15.39
N ALA A 138 -5.00 7.99 15.70
CA ALA A 138 -5.46 9.19 16.42
C ALA A 138 -4.92 10.52 15.84
N GLU A 139 -4.67 10.58 14.53
CA GLU A 139 -4.15 11.76 13.83
C GLU A 139 -5.26 12.70 13.36
N HIS A 140 -6.37 12.13 12.86
CA HIS A 140 -7.59 12.82 12.48
C HIS A 140 -8.81 11.91 12.63
N GLU A 141 -10.01 12.51 12.59
CA GLU A 141 -11.25 11.82 12.97
C GLU A 141 -11.87 10.99 11.84
N TRP A 142 -12.58 9.93 12.23
CA TRP A 142 -13.46 9.15 11.36
C TRP A 142 -14.92 9.62 11.52
N PRO A 143 -15.72 9.74 10.44
CA PRO A 143 -15.31 9.60 9.04
C PRO A 143 -14.56 10.85 8.54
N PRO A 144 -13.49 10.69 7.77
CA PRO A 144 -12.80 11.83 7.16
C PRO A 144 -13.62 12.42 6.00
N MET A 145 -13.30 13.66 5.65
CA MET A 145 -13.69 14.26 4.38
C MET A 145 -12.43 14.63 3.61
N LEU A 146 -12.28 14.12 2.39
CA LEU A 146 -11.14 14.44 1.56
C LEU A 146 -11.27 15.86 0.99
N SER A 147 -10.26 16.69 1.26
CA SER A 147 -10.00 17.94 0.55
C SER A 147 -8.72 17.80 -0.26
N PRO A 148 -8.77 17.81 -1.61
CA PRO A 148 -7.58 17.65 -2.42
C PRO A 148 -6.63 18.84 -2.26
N GLY A 149 -5.32 18.58 -2.34
CA GLY A 149 -4.30 19.62 -2.43
C GLY A 149 -4.27 20.29 -3.80
N VAL A 150 -3.65 21.47 -3.89
CA VAL A 150 -3.58 22.27 -5.13
C VAL A 150 -2.96 21.49 -6.30
N ASP A 151 -1.94 20.68 -6.04
CA ASP A 151 -1.19 19.95 -7.07
C ASP A 151 -1.72 18.53 -7.33
N TRP A 152 -2.87 18.15 -6.78
CA TRP A 152 -3.39 16.79 -6.90
C TRP A 152 -3.87 16.44 -8.32
N GLY A 153 -4.29 17.42 -9.12
CA GLY A 153 -4.72 17.20 -10.50
C GLY A 153 -3.64 16.50 -11.34
N PRO A 154 -2.45 17.11 -11.51
CA PRO A 154 -1.34 16.49 -12.22
C PRO A 154 -0.89 15.15 -11.61
N LEU A 155 -0.77 15.07 -10.28
CA LEU A 155 -0.34 13.84 -9.59
C LEU A 155 -1.31 12.67 -9.82
N TYR A 156 -2.62 12.95 -9.80
CA TYR A 156 -3.64 11.95 -10.08
C TYR A 156 -3.59 11.51 -11.54
N SER A 157 -3.52 12.46 -12.48
CA SER A 157 -3.50 12.13 -13.92
C SER A 157 -2.27 11.29 -14.30
N GLU A 158 -1.10 11.57 -13.71
CA GLU A 158 0.09 10.74 -13.90
C GLU A 158 -0.11 9.33 -13.35
N ALA A 159 -0.66 9.21 -12.13
CA ALA A 159 -0.92 7.91 -11.52
C ALA A 159 -2.01 7.09 -12.23
N ALA A 160 -2.99 7.75 -12.86
CA ALA A 160 -4.11 7.13 -13.55
C ALA A 160 -3.78 6.71 -14.99
N ASP A 161 -2.63 7.08 -15.54
CA ASP A 161 -2.29 6.84 -16.94
C ASP A 161 -2.32 5.34 -17.29
N GLY A 162 -3.09 4.99 -18.32
CA GLY A 162 -3.26 3.61 -18.77
C GLY A 162 -4.11 2.70 -17.87
N LEU A 163 -4.77 3.24 -16.84
CA LEU A 163 -5.60 2.47 -15.90
C LEU A 163 -7.10 2.75 -16.10
N ASP A 164 -7.93 1.75 -15.82
CA ASP A 164 -9.40 1.85 -15.87
C ASP A 164 -9.93 2.45 -14.57
N VAL A 165 -9.72 3.77 -14.39
CA VAL A 165 -10.14 4.55 -13.22
C VAL A 165 -10.81 5.85 -13.65
N LEU A 166 -11.41 6.56 -12.70
CA LEU A 166 -12.10 7.82 -12.97
C LEU A 166 -11.17 8.84 -13.65
N PRO A 167 -11.69 9.63 -14.61
CA PRO A 167 -10.85 10.43 -15.52
C PRO A 167 -10.27 11.69 -14.88
N SER A 168 -10.77 12.10 -13.70
CA SER A 168 -10.32 13.34 -13.05
C SER A 168 -10.19 13.18 -11.53
N VAL A 169 -9.31 13.99 -10.94
CA VAL A 169 -9.15 14.08 -9.49
C VAL A 169 -10.44 14.52 -8.80
N VAL A 170 -11.26 15.36 -9.46
CA VAL A 170 -12.53 15.84 -8.90
C VAL A 170 -13.51 14.69 -8.75
N ASP A 171 -13.63 13.85 -9.79
CA ASP A 171 -14.49 12.67 -9.76
C ASP A 171 -13.98 11.65 -8.74
N ALA A 172 -12.66 11.43 -8.67
CA ALA A 172 -12.06 10.51 -7.72
C ALA A 172 -12.22 10.95 -6.26
N VAL A 173 -12.14 12.26 -5.98
CA VAL A 173 -12.42 12.84 -4.65
C VAL A 173 -13.90 12.64 -4.28
N ALA A 174 -14.82 12.93 -5.20
CA ALA A 174 -16.25 12.74 -4.98
C ALA A 174 -16.55 11.26 -4.69
N TRP A 175 -15.99 10.35 -5.50
CA TRP A 175 -16.09 8.92 -5.32
C TRP A 175 -15.57 8.46 -3.95
N LEU A 176 -14.41 8.95 -3.51
CA LEU A 176 -13.85 8.55 -2.22
C LEU A 176 -14.74 9.02 -1.07
N ASN A 177 -15.23 10.27 -1.11
CA ASN A 177 -16.11 10.79 -0.08
C ASN A 177 -17.43 9.98 0.00
N ASP A 178 -18.01 9.61 -1.15
CA ASP A 178 -19.18 8.73 -1.21
C ASP A 178 -18.88 7.32 -0.71
N TYR A 179 -17.68 6.79 -1.00
CA TYR A 179 -17.23 5.51 -0.49
C TYR A 179 -17.09 5.52 1.04
N VAL A 180 -16.43 6.53 1.59
CA VAL A 180 -16.29 6.72 3.04
C VAL A 180 -17.65 6.84 3.73
N ALA A 181 -18.59 7.61 3.15
CA ALA A 181 -19.95 7.74 3.68
C ALA A 181 -20.68 6.39 3.71
N ARG A 182 -20.53 5.55 2.68
CA ARG A 182 -21.08 4.18 2.67
C ARG A 182 -20.45 3.28 3.73
N LEU A 183 -19.13 3.35 3.89
CA LEU A 183 -18.44 2.59 4.95
C LEU A 183 -18.91 3.00 6.35
N ASP A 184 -19.12 4.30 6.57
CA ASP A 184 -19.62 4.80 7.85
C ASP A 184 -21.04 4.28 8.13
N ALA A 185 -21.90 4.25 7.12
CA ALA A 185 -23.26 3.72 7.24
C ALA A 185 -23.36 2.20 7.53
N LEU A 186 -22.30 1.42 7.26
CA LEU A 186 -22.28 -0.03 7.52
C LEU A 186 -22.14 -0.40 9.01
N SER A 187 -22.19 0.57 9.91
CA SER A 187 -21.96 0.37 11.34
C SER A 187 -23.25 0.45 12.17
N GLY A 188 -24.38 0.10 11.54
CA GLY A 188 -25.66 -0.18 12.21
C GLY A 188 -25.82 -1.64 12.58
#